data_AF-A0A3C2DXM6-F1
#
_entry.id   AF-A0A3C2DXM6-F1
#
_cell.length_a   1.000
_cell.length_b   1.000
_cell.length_c   1.000
_cell.angle_alpha   90.00
_cell.angle_beta   90.00
_cell.angle_gamma   90.00
#
_symmetry.space_group_name_H-M   'P 1'
#
loop_
_entity.id
_entity.type
_entity.pdbx_description
1 polymer ?
#
loop_
_entity_poly.entity_id
_entity_poly.type
_entity_poly.pdbx_seq_one_letter_code
_entity_poly.pdbx_strand_id
1 'polypeptide(L)'
;DDSKARFGVDLIPADGTTDEKNTALLADADIVFCAARAGTQVLNKEQMATAPQVLVVADANAVPPAGIEGVGLKDDGEPIESGVLSLGPLTFGDIKVKTQRELFQAMCTSETPLYLNFQEATEKARELVGLG
;
A
#
# COMPACT_ATOMS: atom_id res chain seq x y z
N ASP A 1 -2.30 -4.73 20.84
CA ASP A 1 -2.52 -6.13 21.25
C ASP A 1 -3.47 -6.96 20.37
N ASP A 2 -4.49 -6.39 19.70
CA ASP A 2 -5.37 -7.16 18.79
C ASP A 2 -4.62 -7.77 17.57
N SER A 3 -3.73 -7.01 16.92
CA SER A 3 -3.04 -7.45 15.70
C SER A 3 -2.05 -8.60 15.91
N LYS A 4 -1.35 -8.63 17.07
CA LYS A 4 -0.46 -9.74 17.42
C LYS A 4 -1.25 -11.02 17.68
N ALA A 5 -2.37 -10.91 18.39
CA ALA A 5 -3.25 -12.04 18.66
C ALA A 5 -3.93 -12.60 17.40
N ARG A 6 -4.30 -11.73 16.46
CA ARG A 6 -5.04 -12.11 15.25
C ARG A 6 -4.16 -12.52 14.08
N PHE A 7 -2.99 -11.90 13.92
CA PHE A 7 -2.16 -12.05 12.73
C PHE A 7 -0.71 -12.47 13.03
N GLY A 8 -0.31 -12.57 14.30
CA GLY A 8 1.05 -12.98 14.67
C GLY A 8 2.14 -11.98 14.28
N VAL A 9 1.77 -10.71 14.09
CA VAL A 9 2.69 -9.63 13.71
C VAL A 9 3.00 -8.71 14.88
N ASP A 10 4.21 -8.17 14.89
CA ASP A 10 4.60 -7.11 15.83
C ASP A 10 4.36 -5.75 15.17
N LEU A 11 3.33 -5.03 15.66
CA LEU A 11 3.07 -3.65 15.25
C LEU A 11 3.72 -2.68 16.22
N ILE A 12 4.64 -1.87 15.72
CA ILE A 12 5.35 -0.86 16.49
C ILE A 12 4.86 0.51 16.01
N PRO A 13 4.08 1.24 16.82
CA PRO A 13 3.70 2.61 16.46
C PRO A 13 4.93 3.51 16.58
N ALA A 14 5.06 4.43 15.63
CA ALA A 14 6.08 5.47 15.66
C ALA A 14 5.44 6.85 15.46
N ASP A 15 6.12 7.87 15.95
CA ASP A 15 5.70 9.25 15.79
C ASP A 15 6.17 9.77 14.43
N GLY A 16 5.25 10.09 13.53
CA GLY A 16 5.51 10.68 12.21
C GLY A 16 5.02 12.13 12.08
N THR A 17 4.95 12.87 13.18
CA THR A 17 4.34 14.22 13.22
C THR A 17 5.18 15.31 12.55
N THR A 18 6.45 15.07 12.26
CA THR A 18 7.33 16.02 11.56
C THR A 18 8.14 15.30 10.49
N ASP A 19 8.66 16.06 9.54
CA ASP A 19 9.47 15.54 8.43
C ASP A 19 10.73 14.83 8.94
N GLU A 20 11.38 15.34 9.99
CA GLU A 20 12.56 14.71 10.58
C GLU A 20 12.22 13.34 11.18
N LYS A 21 11.06 13.22 11.83
CA LYS A 21 10.63 11.95 12.42
C LYS A 21 10.24 10.94 11.35
N ASN A 22 9.55 11.38 10.29
CA ASN A 22 9.27 10.53 9.13
C ASN A 22 10.57 10.03 8.49
N THR A 23 11.55 10.92 8.32
CA THR A 23 12.87 10.57 7.75
C THR A 23 13.60 9.53 8.59
N ALA A 24 13.58 9.66 9.92
CA ALA A 24 14.23 8.71 10.82
C ALA A 24 13.66 7.29 10.66
N LEU A 25 12.36 7.15 10.35
CA LEU A 25 11.72 5.85 10.14
C LEU A 25 12.07 5.21 8.80
N LEU A 26 12.48 6.01 7.80
CA LEU A 26 12.86 5.49 6.49
C LEU A 26 14.19 4.73 6.51
N ALA A 27 15.06 4.99 7.48
CA ALA A 27 16.38 4.37 7.57
C ALA A 27 16.32 2.84 7.75
N ASP A 28 15.26 2.36 8.40
CA ASP A 28 15.05 0.94 8.72
C ASP A 28 13.97 0.28 7.84
N ALA A 29 13.44 0.99 6.83
CA ALA A 29 12.32 0.54 6.02
C ALA A 29 12.76 -0.10 4.70
N ASP A 30 12.32 -1.33 4.42
CA ASP A 30 12.45 -1.96 3.10
C ASP A 30 11.30 -1.57 2.16
N ILE A 31 10.10 -1.34 2.71
CA ILE A 31 8.87 -1.07 1.97
C ILE A 31 8.10 0.06 2.68
N VAL A 32 7.61 1.03 1.91
CA VAL A 32 6.84 2.16 2.44
C VAL A 32 5.44 2.19 1.83
N PHE A 33 4.42 2.27 2.69
CA PHE A 33 3.04 2.51 2.28
C PHE A 33 2.61 3.90 2.73
N CYS A 34 2.13 4.74 1.82
CA CYS A 34 1.47 5.99 2.14
C CYS A 34 -0.05 5.82 2.06
N ALA A 35 -0.70 5.89 3.22
CA ALA A 35 -2.15 5.84 3.37
C ALA A 35 -2.70 7.15 3.99
N ALA A 36 -2.05 8.27 3.68
CA ALA A 36 -2.41 9.58 4.21
C ALA A 36 -3.76 10.08 3.66
N ARG A 37 -4.27 11.16 4.26
CA ARG A 37 -5.47 11.84 3.77
C ARG A 37 -5.25 12.30 2.32
N ALA A 38 -6.30 12.21 1.51
CA ALA A 38 -6.30 12.73 0.14
C ALA A 38 -5.74 14.16 0.02
N GLY A 39 -4.84 14.37 -0.93
CA GLY A 39 -4.20 15.68 -1.18
C GLY A 39 -3.20 16.10 -0.10
N THR A 40 -2.63 15.14 0.64
CA THR A 40 -1.60 15.40 1.65
C THR A 40 -0.31 14.71 1.23
N GLN A 41 0.75 15.48 1.04
CA GLN A 41 2.10 14.94 0.87
C GLN A 41 2.71 14.67 2.26
N VAL A 42 3.32 13.50 2.43
CA VAL A 42 3.96 13.04 3.68
C VAL A 42 5.46 12.89 3.52
N LEU A 43 5.91 12.43 2.34
CA LEU A 43 7.32 12.23 2.03
C LEU A 43 7.67 13.00 0.76
N ASN A 44 8.68 13.86 0.84
CA ASN A 44 9.25 14.56 -0.30
C ASN A 44 10.46 13.79 -0.89
N LYS A 45 10.96 14.29 -2.01
CA LYS A 45 12.11 13.68 -2.71
C LYS A 45 13.39 13.68 -1.88
N GLU A 46 13.66 14.74 -1.12
CA GLU A 46 14.85 14.84 -0.29
C GLU A 46 14.87 13.75 0.79
N GLN A 47 13.73 13.50 1.43
CA GLN A 47 13.57 12.42 2.41
C GLN A 47 13.79 11.05 1.76
N MET A 48 13.18 10.81 0.59
CA MET A 48 13.36 9.55 -0.14
C MET A 48 14.81 9.32 -0.59
N ALA A 49 15.56 10.38 -0.91
CA ALA A 49 16.98 10.27 -1.26
C ALA A 49 17.87 9.84 -0.07
N THR A 50 17.40 10.03 1.18
CA THR A 50 18.13 9.60 2.38
C THR A 50 17.85 8.14 2.79
N ALA A 51 17.00 7.43 2.04
CA ALA A 51 16.49 6.12 2.39
C ALA A 51 16.97 5.02 1.43
N PRO A 52 18.28 4.70 1.38
CA PRO A 52 18.86 3.79 0.39
C PRO A 52 18.41 2.33 0.53
N GLN A 53 17.81 1.97 1.67
CA GLN A 53 17.31 0.62 1.94
C GLN A 53 15.90 0.38 1.37
N VAL A 54 15.15 1.45 1.08
CA VAL A 54 13.78 1.31 0.59
C VAL A 54 13.82 0.72 -0.83
N LEU A 55 13.12 -0.38 -1.02
CA LEU A 55 13.05 -1.10 -2.30
C LEU A 55 11.80 -0.70 -3.08
N VAL A 56 10.68 -0.54 -2.39
CA VAL A 56 9.36 -0.27 -2.99
C VAL A 56 8.58 0.74 -2.16
N VAL A 57 7.92 1.68 -2.83
CA VAL A 57 6.91 2.56 -2.25
C VAL A 57 5.55 2.33 -2.89
N ALA A 58 4.48 2.42 -2.10
CA ALA A 58 3.10 2.38 -2.60
C ALA A 58 2.31 3.55 -2.01
N ASP A 59 1.65 4.33 -2.86
CA ASP A 59 0.87 5.49 -2.42
C ASP A 59 -0.62 5.31 -2.76
N ALA A 60 -1.49 5.33 -1.75
CA ALA A 60 -2.93 5.22 -1.91
C ALA A 60 -3.61 6.55 -2.27
N ASN A 61 -2.87 7.66 -2.26
CA ASN A 61 -3.43 8.97 -2.56
C ASN A 61 -3.51 9.25 -4.07
N ALA A 62 -4.72 9.18 -4.62
CA ALA A 62 -5.00 9.58 -6.01
C ALA A 62 -5.24 11.08 -6.21
N VAL A 63 -5.19 11.90 -5.15
CA VAL A 63 -5.50 13.33 -5.17
C VAL A 63 -4.20 14.14 -5.03
N PRO A 64 -3.86 15.03 -5.97
CA PRO A 64 -2.67 15.87 -5.87
C PRO A 64 -2.66 16.78 -4.63
N PRO A 65 -1.49 17.04 -4.03
CA PRO A 65 -0.20 16.40 -4.32
C PRO A 65 -0.20 14.91 -3.91
N ALA A 66 0.65 14.11 -4.56
CA ALA A 66 0.89 12.73 -4.13
C ALA A 66 1.35 12.68 -2.66
N GLY A 67 1.03 11.60 -1.98
CA GLY A 67 1.47 11.32 -0.62
C GLY A 67 2.98 11.09 -0.53
N ILE A 68 3.54 10.38 -1.50
CA ILE A 68 4.99 10.26 -1.70
C ILE A 68 5.33 10.99 -2.99
N GLU A 69 6.16 12.03 -2.88
CA GLU A 69 6.53 12.82 -4.05
C GLU A 69 7.24 11.96 -5.10
N GLY A 70 6.87 12.16 -6.37
CA GLY A 70 7.41 11.41 -7.50
C GLY A 70 6.62 10.16 -7.86
N VAL A 71 5.77 9.64 -6.96
CA VAL A 71 4.87 8.52 -7.29
C VAL A 71 3.79 9.00 -8.26
N GLY A 72 3.73 8.38 -9.43
CA GLY A 72 2.70 8.57 -10.44
C GLY A 72 1.43 7.77 -10.15
N LEU A 73 0.30 8.24 -10.68
CA LEU A 73 -1.02 7.63 -10.43
C LEU A 73 -1.12 6.18 -10.90
N LYS A 74 -0.35 5.80 -11.92
CA LYS A 74 -0.41 4.50 -12.61
C LYS A 74 0.91 3.74 -12.54
N ASP A 75 1.81 4.14 -11.64
CA ASP A 75 3.10 3.46 -11.52
C ASP A 75 2.87 2.00 -11.17
N ASP A 76 3.56 1.11 -11.87
CA ASP A 76 3.51 -0.34 -11.68
C ASP A 76 4.94 -0.88 -11.69
N GLY A 77 5.70 -0.52 -10.65
CA GLY A 77 7.12 -0.81 -10.55
C GLY A 77 8.00 0.16 -11.35
N GLU A 78 7.53 1.37 -11.60
CA GLU A 78 8.34 2.42 -12.22
C GLU A 78 9.32 3.01 -11.17
N PRO A 79 10.56 3.37 -11.54
CA PRO A 79 11.48 3.98 -10.59
C PRO A 79 11.14 5.47 -10.38
N ILE A 80 11.11 5.92 -9.12
CA ILE A 80 11.14 7.35 -8.79
C ILE A 80 12.58 7.90 -8.83
N GLU A 81 12.75 9.20 -8.60
CA GLU A 81 14.06 9.88 -8.72
C GLU A 81 15.17 9.25 -7.86
N SER A 82 14.83 8.71 -6.68
CA SER A 82 15.77 7.98 -5.82
C SER A 82 16.13 6.57 -6.31
N GLY A 83 15.49 6.09 -7.39
CA GLY A 83 15.66 4.73 -7.94
C GLY A 83 14.75 3.67 -7.30
N VAL A 84 13.98 4.03 -6.29
CA VAL A 84 13.02 3.15 -5.61
C VAL A 84 11.83 2.86 -6.54
N LEU A 85 11.31 1.62 -6.53
CA LEU A 85 10.16 1.26 -7.35
C LEU A 85 8.86 1.79 -6.73
N SER A 86 7.97 2.36 -7.53
CA SER A 86 6.69 2.92 -7.07
C SER A 86 5.49 2.13 -7.56
N LEU A 87 4.46 2.10 -6.71
CA LEU A 87 3.12 1.61 -7.01
C LEU A 87 2.11 2.73 -6.80
N GLY A 88 1.45 3.10 -7.90
CA GLY A 88 0.46 4.16 -7.94
C GLY A 88 -0.93 3.71 -7.48
N PRO A 89 -1.76 4.65 -6.99
CA PRO A 89 -3.09 4.36 -6.45
C PRO A 89 -4.06 3.77 -7.47
N LEU A 90 -3.91 4.06 -8.77
CA LEU A 90 -4.78 3.50 -9.81
C LEU A 90 -4.34 2.08 -10.21
N THR A 91 -3.08 1.72 -10.00
CA THR A 91 -2.54 0.38 -10.29
C THR A 91 -3.15 -0.65 -9.35
N PHE A 92 -2.95 -0.51 -8.04
CA PHE A 92 -3.58 -1.41 -7.08
C PHE A 92 -5.07 -1.11 -6.87
N GLY A 93 -5.54 0.09 -7.24
CA GLY A 93 -6.97 0.43 -7.30
C GLY A 93 -7.75 -0.47 -8.26
N ASP A 94 -7.18 -0.80 -9.43
CA ASP A 94 -7.79 -1.75 -10.38
C ASP A 94 -7.89 -3.17 -9.79
N ILE A 95 -6.82 -3.65 -9.15
CA ILE A 95 -6.81 -4.95 -8.44
C ILE A 95 -7.88 -4.98 -7.35
N LYS A 96 -8.01 -3.90 -6.58
CA LYS A 96 -9.05 -3.73 -5.55
C LYS A 96 -10.45 -3.85 -6.15
N VAL A 97 -10.73 -3.19 -7.26
CA VAL A 97 -12.06 -3.23 -7.90
C VAL A 97 -12.36 -4.62 -8.45
N LYS A 98 -11.39 -5.27 -9.11
CA LYS A 98 -11.52 -6.65 -9.60
C LYS A 98 -11.79 -7.62 -8.45
N THR A 99 -11.00 -7.55 -7.39
CA THR A 99 -11.17 -8.38 -6.19
C THR A 99 -12.58 -8.24 -5.62
N GLN A 100 -13.06 -7.00 -5.43
CA GLN A 100 -14.42 -6.75 -4.92
C GLN A 100 -15.50 -7.32 -5.83
N ARG A 101 -15.33 -7.22 -7.15
CA ARG A 101 -16.27 -7.78 -8.12
C ARG A 101 -16.32 -9.31 -8.06
N GLU A 102 -15.18 -9.98 -8.06
CA GLU A 102 -15.13 -11.46 -8.03
C GLU A 102 -15.71 -12.01 -6.71
N LEU A 103 -15.39 -11.37 -5.58
CA LEU A 103 -15.98 -11.73 -4.28
C LEU A 103 -17.50 -11.55 -4.28
N PHE A 104 -18.01 -10.43 -4.81
CA PHE A 104 -19.44 -10.20 -4.91
C PHE A 104 -20.13 -11.21 -5.82
N GLN A 105 -19.53 -11.53 -6.97
CA GLN A 105 -20.05 -12.56 -7.88
C GLN A 105 -20.12 -13.93 -7.19
N ALA A 106 -19.09 -14.31 -6.43
CA ALA A 106 -19.10 -15.56 -5.66
C ALA A 106 -20.24 -15.60 -4.64
N MET A 107 -20.52 -14.47 -3.96
CA MET A 107 -21.67 -14.38 -3.05
C MET A 107 -23.01 -14.57 -3.77
N CYS A 108 -23.15 -14.03 -4.99
CA CYS A 108 -24.37 -14.14 -5.77
C CYS A 108 -24.62 -15.55 -6.35
N THR A 109 -23.56 -16.31 -6.60
CA THR A 109 -23.64 -17.62 -7.28
C THR A 109 -23.50 -18.81 -6.33
N SER A 110 -23.10 -18.60 -5.08
CA SER A 110 -22.96 -19.67 -4.10
C SER A 110 -24.31 -20.25 -3.67
N GLU A 111 -24.39 -21.58 -3.56
CA GLU A 111 -25.55 -22.30 -3.01
C GLU A 111 -25.69 -22.12 -1.49
N THR A 112 -24.62 -21.70 -0.82
CA THR A 112 -24.56 -21.49 0.64
C THR A 112 -24.03 -20.10 0.99
N PRO A 113 -24.40 -19.54 2.15
CA PRO A 113 -23.89 -18.23 2.56
C PRO A 113 -22.36 -18.21 2.65
N LEU A 114 -21.74 -17.24 1.99
CA LEU A 114 -20.30 -16.98 2.09
C LEU A 114 -20.04 -15.86 3.11
N TYR A 115 -19.02 -16.06 3.95
CA TYR A 115 -18.53 -15.07 4.90
C TYR A 115 -17.13 -14.63 4.49
N LEU A 116 -17.07 -13.54 3.73
CA LEU A 116 -15.84 -13.06 3.13
C LEU A 116 -15.24 -11.95 4.00
N ASN A 117 -13.97 -12.12 4.39
CA ASN A 117 -13.18 -11.17 5.16
C ASN A 117 -11.87 -10.85 4.41
N PHE A 118 -10.91 -10.21 5.10
CA PHE A 118 -9.65 -9.80 4.47
C PHE A 118 -8.79 -10.98 3.99
N GLN A 119 -8.90 -12.17 4.59
CA GLN A 119 -8.16 -13.36 4.18
C GLN A 119 -8.61 -13.82 2.79
N GLU A 120 -9.92 -14.05 2.60
CA GLU A 120 -10.46 -14.47 1.29
C GLU A 120 -10.26 -13.37 0.25
N ALA A 121 -10.34 -12.10 0.64
CA ALA A 121 -10.01 -10.99 -0.24
C ALA A 121 -8.53 -10.96 -0.65
N THR A 122 -7.61 -11.26 0.27
CA THR A 122 -6.17 -11.32 -0.02
C THR A 122 -5.84 -12.51 -0.91
N GLU A 123 -6.43 -13.67 -0.67
CA GLU A 123 -6.29 -14.85 -1.53
C GLU A 123 -6.80 -14.57 -2.93
N LYS A 124 -8.00 -14.00 -3.07
CA LYS A 124 -8.54 -13.62 -4.37
C LYS A 124 -7.66 -12.58 -5.08
N ALA A 125 -7.14 -11.59 -4.36
CA ALA A 125 -6.22 -10.61 -4.92
C ALA A 125 -4.91 -11.27 -5.41
N ARG A 126 -4.36 -12.24 -4.67
CA ARG A 126 -3.17 -13.01 -5.06
C ARG A 126 -3.40 -13.80 -6.34
N GLU A 127 -4.53 -14.49 -6.46
CA GLU A 127 -4.90 -15.18 -7.71
C GLU A 127 -4.95 -14.20 -8.89
N LEU A 128 -5.55 -13.01 -8.71
CA LEU A 128 -5.66 -11.99 -9.76
C LEU A 128 -4.32 -11.44 -10.24
N VAL A 129 -3.27 -11.50 -9.41
CA VAL A 129 -1.90 -11.11 -9.76
C VAL A 129 -0.98 -12.30 -10.06
N GLY A 130 -1.52 -13.51 -10.17
CA GLY A 130 -0.74 -14.71 -10.53
C GLY A 130 0.10 -15.31 -9.39
N LEU A 131 -0.25 -15.04 -8.13
CA LEU A 131 0.40 -15.56 -6.93
C LEU A 131 -0.46 -16.59 -6.17
N GLY A 132 -1.58 -17.03 -6.76
CA GLY A 132 -2.52 -18.00 -6.19
C GLY A 132 -2.16 -19.44 -6.49
#